data_AF-A0A8S3IR11-F1
#
_entry.id   AF-A0A8S3IR11-F1
#
_cell.length_a   1.000
_cell.length_b   1.000
_cell.length_c   1.000
_cell.angle_alpha   90.00
_cell.angle_beta   90.00
_cell.angle_gamma   90.00
#
_symmetry.space_group_name_H-M   'P 1'
#
loop_
_entity.id
_entity.type
_entity.pdbx_description
1 polymer ?
#
loop_
_entity_poly.entity_id
_entity_poly.type
_entity_poly.pdbx_seq_one_letter_code
_entity_poly.pdbx_strand_id
1 'polypeptide(L)' 'MNFDGTKHSHCRYNPLKDEWVLVSPQRLSRPWQGRVEDDDSGDTNNNQQST' A
#
# COMPACT_ATOMS: atom_id res chain seq x y z
N MET A 1 -6.01 -24.74 17.86
CA MET A 1 -5.96 -23.52 17.01
C MET A 1 -4.58 -23.45 16.39
N ASN A 2 -4.48 -23.51 15.06
CA ASN A 2 -3.19 -23.49 14.35
C ASN A 2 -2.92 -22.07 13.85
N PHE A 3 -1.73 -21.54 14.13
CA PHE A 3 -1.30 -20.24 13.62
C PHE A 3 -0.88 -20.39 12.15
N ASP A 4 -1.43 -19.52 11.30
CA ASP A 4 -1.09 -19.40 9.88
C ASP A 4 -0.69 -17.94 9.61
N GLY A 5 0.59 -17.70 9.35
CA GLY A 5 1.13 -16.34 9.15
C GLY A 5 0.58 -15.63 7.92
N THR A 6 -0.05 -16.34 6.98
CA THR A 6 -0.69 -15.72 5.82
C THR A 6 -2.08 -15.16 6.14
N LYS A 7 -2.71 -15.64 7.23
CA LYS A 7 -4.06 -15.24 7.63
C LYS A 7 -4.08 -14.40 8.89
N HIS A 8 -3.17 -14.66 9.81
CA HIS A 8 -3.15 -14.03 11.12
C HIS A 8 -2.12 -12.88 11.18
N SER A 9 -2.53 -11.77 11.77
CA SER A 9 -1.64 -10.64 12.02
C SER A 9 -0.53 -11.04 13.01
N HIS A 10 0.70 -10.60 12.74
CA HIS A 10 1.87 -10.94 13.55
C HIS A 10 2.99 -9.90 13.37
N CYS A 11 4.03 -9.93 14.21
CA CYS A 11 5.19 -9.06 14.07
C CYS A 11 6.41 -9.86 13.59
N ARG A 12 7.25 -9.25 12.75
CA ARG A 12 8.55 -9.80 12.30
C ARG A 12 9.66 -8.83 12.67
N TYR A 13 10.76 -9.35 13.21
CA TYR A 13 11.94 -8.56 13.51
C TYR A 13 12.85 -8.43 12.28
N ASN A 14 13.37 -7.23 12.05
CA ASN A 14 14.35 -6.92 11.02
C ASN A 14 15.73 -6.67 11.69
N PRO A 15 16.66 -7.64 11.63
CA PRO A 15 17.96 -7.53 12.30
C PRO A 15 18.91 -6.49 11.68
N LEU A 16 18.66 -6.07 10.43
CA LEU A 16 19.50 -5.07 9.77
C LEU A 16 19.23 -3.66 10.28
N LYS A 17 18.02 -3.42 10.79
CA LYS A 17 17.59 -2.11 11.31
C LYS A 17 17.28 -2.14 12.81
N ASP A 18 17.37 -3.31 13.43
CA ASP A 18 16.99 -3.54 14.83
C ASP A 18 15.54 -3.11 15.12
N GLU A 19 14.63 -3.42 14.20
CA GLU A 19 13.25 -2.92 14.24
C GLU A 19 12.22 -4.06 14.17
N TRP A 20 11.04 -3.82 14.75
CA TRP A 20 9.89 -4.71 14.66
C TRP A 20 8.87 -4.18 13.67
N VAL A 21 8.43 -5.05 12.75
CA VAL A 21 7.46 -4.72 11.71
C VAL A 21 6.17 -5.49 11.96
N LEU A 22 5.05 -4.78 12.10
CA LEU A 22 3.71 -5.38 12.16
C LEU A 22 3.26 -5.78 10.74
N VAL A 23 2.89 -7.05 10.60
CA VAL A 23 2.36 -7.65 9.38
C VAL A 23 0.88 -7.93 9.56
N SER A 24 0.05 -7.27 8.74
CA SER A 24 -1.40 -7.45 8.69
C SER A 24 -1.82 -7.92 7.29
N PRO A 25 -1.88 -9.24 7.02
CA PRO A 25 -2.09 -9.79 5.67
C PRO A 25 -3.38 -9.33 4.98
N GLN A 26 -4.43 -9.02 5.76
CA GLN A 26 -5.76 -8.63 5.26
C GLN A 26 -5.85 -7.16 4.83
N ARG A 27 -4.74 -6.40 4.86
CA ARG A 27 -4.78 -4.95 4.58
C ARG A 27 -5.24 -4.62 3.16
N LEU A 28 -4.96 -5.50 2.20
CA LEU A 28 -5.26 -5.30 0.79
C LEU A 28 -6.74 -5.49 0.43
N SER A 29 -7.53 -6.17 1.27
CA SER A 29 -8.95 -6.39 0.99
C SER A 29 -9.82 -5.19 1.33
N ARG A 30 -9.25 -4.13 1.93
CA ARG A 30 -9.99 -2.92 2.23
C ARG A 30 -10.05 -2.04 0.97
N PRO A 31 -11.25 -1.69 0.46
CA PRO A 31 -11.36 -0.87 -0.73
C PRO A 31 -10.70 0.50 -0.48
N TRP A 32 -9.82 0.89 -1.39
CA TRP A 32 -9.19 2.21 -1.37
C TRP A 32 -10.20 3.26 -1.87
N GLN A 33 -10.43 4.29 -1.05
CA GLN A 33 -11.29 5.43 -1.39
C GLN A 33 -10.57 6.78 -1.25
N GLY A 34 -9.24 6.73 -1.03
CA GLY A 34 -8.43 7.93 -0.84
C GLY A 34 -7.80 8.43 -2.14
N ARG A 35 -6.86 9.36 -1.99
CA ARG A 35 -6.08 9.97 -3.08
C ARG A 35 -5.25 8.93 -3.84
N VAL A 36 -5.29 8.97 -5.16
CA VAL A 36 -4.33 8.24 -6.00
C VAL A 36 -3.21 9.21 -6.36
N GLU A 37 -1.95 8.79 -6.28
CA GLU A 37 -0.84 9.62 -6.72
C GLU A 37 -0.85 9.72 -8.25
N ASP A 38 -0.57 10.90 -8.78
CA ASP A 38 -0.45 11.10 -10.21
C ASP A 38 0.85 10.44 -10.69
N ASP A 39 0.79 9.63 -11.76
CA ASP A 39 1.98 9.08 -12.38
C ASP A 39 2.79 10.23 -12.98
N ASP A 40 3.98 10.51 -12.43
CA ASP A 40 4.95 11.50 -12.92
C ASP A 40 5.63 11.03 -14.22
N SER A 41 4.84 10.49 -15.16
CA SER A 41 5.23 10.37 -16.56
C SER A 41 4.77 11.65 -17.26
N GLY A 42 5.61 12.67 -17.23
CA GLY A 42 5.38 13.92 -17.94
C GLY A 42 5.13 13.67 -19.43
N ASP A 43 3.87 13.81 -19.83
CA ASP A 43 3.50 14.25 -21.17
C ASP A 43 2.40 15.30 -21.03
N THR A 44 2.81 16.56 -21.05
CA THR A 44 1.95 17.72 -21.28
C THR A 44 1.25 17.58 -22.63
N ASN A 45 -0.09 17.55 -22.66
CA ASN A 45 -0.80 18.00 -23.85
C ASN A 45 -2.05 18.84 -23.50
N ASN A 46 -1.94 20.12 -23.83
CA ASN A 46 -3.01 21.10 -23.90
C ASN A 46 -4.11 20.66 -24.88
N ASN A 47 -5.38 20.77 -24.50
CA ASN A 47 -6.32 21.37 -25.44
C ASN A 47 -7.36 22.23 -24.74
N GLN A 48 -7.33 23.51 -25.11
CA GLN A 48 -8.36 24.50 -24.87
C GLN A 48 -9.61 24.12 -25.69
N GLN A 49 -10.79 23.99 -25.08
CA GLN A 49 -12.03 24.42 -25.72
C GLN A 49 -13.21 24.51 -24.75
N SER A 50 -13.60 25.76 -24.48
CA SER A 50 -14.97 26.30 -24.53
C SER A 50 -16.11 25.56 -23.81
N THR A 51 -16.62 26.19 -22.75
CA THR A 51 -17.96 26.81 -22.72
C THR A 51 -17.95 28.01 -21.78
#